data_AF-A0A0F4KNX7-F1
#
_entry.id   AF-A0A0F4KNX7-F1
#
_cell.length_a   1.000
_cell.length_b   1.000
_cell.length_c   1.000
_cell.angle_alpha   90.00
_cell.angle_beta   90.00
_cell.angle_gamma   90.00
#
_symmetry.space_group_name_H-M   'P 1'
#
loop_
_entity.id
_entity.type
_entity.pdbx_description
1 polymer ?
#
loop_
_entity_poly.entity_id
_entity_poly.type
_entity_poly.pdbx_seq_one_letter_code
_entity_poly.pdbx_strand_id
1 'polypeptide(L)'
;MIEDVVIVLVSFFLVAGMCTYYYADIRFQDNAYKWIIFALLCLAVVVIEILMMIYRSTAKNILFIGNLIQILDGAALLLVTHLSKKIVYFFVAIFLIVWVAALVIYFKNHLKNLKKFEEQKKLDEERKIEQQQVSRPAKNDEKDIAKSSKNLNEVSPTSDHSNSIDSGQNEEDSINSTNNSTIHSEKRINDIDLMDSELKNFDISNFEGLKQVFNASKQGLQLMKQGDDYIAVYCNSQGFRQIKRILSKNSIDISQLKAQAEIVTFNKEKIKVVPITEYLKQFKRS
;
A
#
# COMPACT_ATOMS: atom_id res chain seq x y z
N MET A 1 -2.60 -22.57 46.85
CA MET A 1 -2.74 -21.10 46.89
C MET A 1 -1.51 -20.38 46.36
N ILE A 2 -0.30 -20.56 46.92
CA ILE A 2 0.93 -19.92 46.38
C ILE A 2 1.24 -20.46 44.97
N GLU A 3 1.15 -21.78 44.78
CA GLU A 3 1.31 -22.44 43.47
C GLU A 3 0.36 -21.87 42.40
N ASP A 4 -0.91 -21.66 42.76
CA ASP A 4 -1.93 -21.13 41.84
C ASP A 4 -1.61 -19.69 41.43
N VAL A 5 -1.11 -18.86 42.35
CA VAL A 5 -0.63 -17.50 42.07
C VAL A 5 0.59 -17.52 41.13
N VAL A 6 1.49 -18.50 41.27
CA VAL A 6 2.67 -18.65 40.41
C VAL A 6 2.27 -19.09 39.01
N ILE A 7 1.34 -20.04 38.88
CA ILE A 7 0.83 -20.50 37.57
C ILE A 7 0.12 -19.37 36.84
N VAL A 8 -0.76 -18.62 37.53
CA VAL A 8 -1.45 -17.45 36.96
C VAL A 8 -0.46 -16.34 36.57
N LEU A 9 0.61 -16.13 37.34
CA LEU A 9 1.67 -15.18 36.96
C LEU A 9 2.40 -15.65 35.70
N VAL A 10 2.86 -16.91 35.63
CA VAL A 10 3.61 -17.44 34.49
C VAL A 10 2.76 -17.45 33.22
N SER A 11 1.48 -17.82 33.31
CA SER A 11 0.56 -17.79 32.16
C SER A 11 0.30 -16.36 31.70
N PHE A 12 0.02 -15.43 32.63
CA PHE A 12 -0.08 -13.99 32.35
C PHE A 12 1.19 -13.43 31.68
N PHE A 13 2.39 -13.83 32.11
CA PHE A 13 3.64 -13.41 31.47
C PHE A 13 3.79 -13.94 30.03
N LEU A 14 3.38 -15.19 29.77
CA LEU A 14 3.37 -15.76 28.42
C LEU A 14 2.36 -15.03 27.52
N VAL A 15 1.14 -14.76 28.02
CA VAL A 15 0.15 -13.94 27.30
C VAL A 15 0.71 -12.56 27.01
N ALA A 16 1.22 -11.86 28.03
CA ALA A 16 1.76 -10.51 27.90
C ALA A 16 2.94 -10.45 26.91
N GLY A 17 3.83 -11.45 26.91
CA GLY A 17 4.96 -11.57 25.98
C GLY A 17 4.52 -11.83 24.54
N MET A 18 3.56 -12.72 24.33
CA MET A 18 2.94 -12.95 23.02
C MET A 18 2.22 -11.68 22.53
N CYS A 19 1.60 -10.93 23.44
CA CYS A 19 0.95 -9.66 23.13
C CYS A 19 1.94 -8.57 22.68
N THR A 20 3.07 -8.38 23.39
CA THR A 20 4.10 -7.41 22.97
C THR A 20 4.79 -7.83 21.67
N TYR A 21 5.02 -9.13 21.45
CA TYR A 21 5.57 -9.64 20.19
C TYR A 21 4.63 -9.38 19.01
N TYR A 22 3.36 -9.77 19.12
CA TYR A 22 2.37 -9.58 18.06
C TYR A 22 2.08 -8.08 17.80
N TYR A 23 2.09 -7.26 18.85
CA TYR A 23 1.97 -5.80 18.73
C TYR A 23 3.17 -5.14 18.02
N ALA A 24 4.40 -5.67 18.20
CA ALA A 24 5.57 -5.18 17.49
C ALA A 24 5.48 -5.43 15.98
N ASP A 25 4.90 -6.56 15.56
CA ASP A 25 4.65 -6.89 14.15
C ASP A 25 3.48 -6.09 13.54
N ILE A 26 2.38 -5.92 14.27
CA ILE A 26 1.21 -5.13 13.83
C ILE A 26 1.58 -3.66 13.53
N ARG A 27 2.56 -3.09 14.23
CA ARG A 27 2.95 -1.67 14.12
C ARG A 27 3.32 -1.19 12.71
N PHE A 28 3.53 -2.09 11.75
CA PHE A 28 3.85 -1.74 10.36
C PHE A 28 2.63 -1.58 9.44
N GLN A 29 1.39 -1.89 9.87
CA GLN A 29 0.19 -1.75 9.02
C GLN A 29 -1.08 -1.36 9.82
N ASP A 30 -1.66 -0.19 9.50
CA ASP A 30 -2.90 0.37 10.08
C ASP A 30 -4.20 -0.38 9.67
N ASN A 31 -4.24 -1.71 9.87
CA ASN A 31 -5.42 -2.53 9.57
C ASN A 31 -6.18 -2.90 10.85
N ALA A 32 -7.33 -2.26 11.07
CA ALA A 32 -8.22 -2.50 12.22
C ALA A 32 -8.60 -3.98 12.43
N TYR A 33 -8.69 -4.76 11.35
CA TYR A 33 -8.91 -6.21 11.38
C TYR A 33 -7.88 -6.98 12.24
N LYS A 34 -6.59 -6.58 12.22
CA LYS A 34 -5.55 -7.24 13.03
C LYS A 34 -5.74 -7.01 14.52
N TRP A 35 -6.31 -5.87 14.92
CA TRP A 35 -6.66 -5.57 16.31
C TRP A 35 -7.82 -6.44 16.82
N ILE A 36 -8.79 -6.75 15.95
CA ILE A 36 -9.90 -7.65 16.28
C ILE A 36 -9.38 -9.09 16.47
N ILE A 37 -8.51 -9.58 15.57
CA ILE A 37 -7.82 -10.87 15.74
C ILE A 37 -7.06 -10.89 17.07
N PHE A 38 -6.29 -9.85 17.35
CA PHE A 38 -5.49 -9.76 18.57
C PHE A 38 -6.36 -9.84 19.84
N ALA A 39 -7.47 -9.10 19.89
CA ALA A 39 -8.42 -9.16 21.00
C ALA A 39 -9.06 -10.56 21.16
N LEU A 40 -9.42 -11.22 20.05
CA LEU A 40 -9.90 -12.61 20.06
C LEU A 40 -8.84 -13.60 20.56
N LEU A 41 -7.57 -13.39 20.20
CA LEU A 41 -6.45 -14.21 20.66
C LEU A 41 -6.24 -14.07 22.17
N CYS A 42 -6.25 -12.84 22.70
CA CYS A 42 -6.20 -12.59 24.14
C CYS A 42 -7.37 -13.26 24.88
N LEU A 43 -8.60 -13.11 24.36
CA LEU A 43 -9.79 -13.74 24.92
C LEU A 43 -9.66 -15.28 24.94
N ALA A 44 -9.17 -15.87 23.84
CA ALA A 44 -8.97 -17.31 23.73
C ALA A 44 -7.97 -17.84 24.76
N VAL A 45 -6.86 -17.13 25.03
CA VAL A 45 -5.91 -17.59 26.06
C VAL A 45 -6.50 -17.48 27.47
N VAL A 46 -7.25 -16.43 27.79
CA VAL A 46 -7.96 -16.34 29.08
C VAL A 46 -8.99 -17.47 29.24
N VAL A 47 -9.71 -17.84 28.18
CA VAL A 47 -10.62 -19.01 28.20
C VAL A 47 -9.84 -20.31 28.40
N ILE A 48 -8.67 -20.47 27.77
CA ILE A 48 -7.79 -21.63 27.95
C ILE A 48 -7.25 -21.70 29.40
N GLU A 49 -6.88 -20.58 30.01
CA GLU A 49 -6.45 -20.52 31.42
C GLU A 49 -7.58 -20.95 32.37
N ILE A 50 -8.80 -20.44 32.17
CA ILE A 50 -9.98 -20.84 32.96
C ILE A 50 -10.27 -22.33 32.78
N LEU A 51 -10.23 -22.84 31.54
CA LEU A 51 -10.40 -24.27 31.26
C LEU A 51 -9.29 -25.12 31.89
N MET A 52 -8.03 -24.69 31.83
CA MET A 52 -6.90 -25.33 32.51
C MET A 52 -7.09 -25.37 34.03
N MET A 53 -7.58 -24.28 34.64
CA MET A 53 -7.85 -24.21 36.07
C MET A 53 -8.96 -25.19 36.49
N ILE A 54 -10.04 -25.29 35.72
CA ILE A 54 -11.11 -26.28 35.92
C ILE A 54 -10.56 -27.71 35.69
N TYR A 55 -9.82 -27.93 34.61
CA TYR A 55 -9.30 -29.24 34.23
C TYR A 55 -8.22 -29.75 35.20
N ARG A 56 -7.40 -28.88 35.81
CA ARG A 56 -6.42 -29.23 36.86
C ARG A 56 -7.08 -29.83 38.10
N SER A 57 -8.36 -29.49 38.38
CA SER A 57 -9.14 -30.14 39.43
C SER A 57 -9.43 -31.61 39.12
N THR A 58 -9.66 -31.94 37.84
CA THR A 58 -10.01 -33.28 37.35
C THR A 58 -8.77 -34.12 36.98
N ALA A 59 -7.73 -33.49 36.43
CA ALA A 59 -6.53 -34.15 35.92
C ALA A 59 -5.63 -34.76 37.00
N LYS A 60 -5.82 -34.39 38.28
CA LYS A 60 -5.17 -35.03 39.43
C LYS A 60 -5.41 -36.54 39.52
N ASN A 61 -6.45 -37.06 38.88
CA ASN A 61 -6.77 -38.48 38.83
C ASN A 61 -6.07 -39.25 37.69
N ILE A 62 -5.32 -38.58 36.80
CA ILE A 62 -4.64 -39.24 35.67
C ILE A 62 -3.18 -39.50 36.05
N LEU A 63 -2.82 -40.77 36.23
CA LEU A 63 -1.60 -41.23 36.91
C LEU A 63 -0.28 -40.68 36.32
N PHE A 64 -0.19 -40.56 34.99
CA PHE A 64 1.03 -40.06 34.32
C PHE A 64 1.13 -38.52 34.33
N ILE A 65 0.00 -37.84 34.14
CA ILE A 65 -0.09 -36.37 34.12
C ILE A 65 0.05 -35.81 35.54
N GLY A 66 -0.52 -36.49 36.53
CA GLY A 66 -0.37 -36.16 37.96
C GLY A 66 1.09 -36.15 38.41
N ASN A 67 1.87 -37.18 38.06
CA ASN A 67 3.30 -37.22 38.40
C ASN A 67 4.09 -36.09 37.72
N LEU A 68 3.83 -35.79 36.44
CA LEU A 68 4.54 -34.74 35.73
C LEU A 68 4.19 -33.33 36.27
N ILE A 69 2.93 -33.11 36.64
CA ILE A 69 2.48 -31.91 37.35
C ILE A 69 3.15 -31.82 38.73
N GLN A 70 3.23 -32.91 39.51
CA GLN A 70 3.89 -32.91 40.81
C GLN A 70 5.39 -32.61 40.74
N ILE A 71 6.09 -33.07 39.69
CA ILE A 71 7.50 -32.75 39.48
C ILE A 71 7.67 -31.26 39.13
N LEU A 72 6.82 -30.71 38.27
CA LEU A 72 6.84 -29.28 37.93
C LEU A 72 6.47 -28.39 39.13
N ASP A 73 5.36 -28.69 39.82
CA ASP A 73 4.93 -27.99 41.03
C ASP A 73 6.00 -28.10 42.12
N GLY A 74 6.63 -29.27 42.29
CA GLY A 74 7.74 -29.46 43.24
C GLY A 74 8.99 -28.62 42.91
N ALA A 75 9.37 -28.54 41.64
CA ALA A 75 10.49 -27.70 41.19
C ALA A 75 10.17 -26.20 41.34
N ALA A 76 8.95 -25.78 40.98
CA ALA A 76 8.49 -24.41 41.15
C ALA A 76 8.37 -24.04 42.64
N LEU A 77 7.88 -24.94 43.49
CA LEU A 77 7.78 -24.76 44.93
C LEU A 77 9.17 -24.66 45.56
N LEU A 78 10.15 -25.50 45.17
CA LEU A 78 11.55 -25.36 45.59
C LEU A 78 12.12 -23.99 45.24
N LEU A 79 11.88 -23.51 44.02
CA LEU A 79 12.35 -22.21 43.56
C LEU A 79 11.69 -21.05 44.33
N VAL A 80 10.37 -21.13 44.56
CA VAL A 80 9.58 -20.11 45.29
C VAL A 80 9.80 -20.16 46.80
N THR A 81 10.14 -21.30 47.39
CA THR A 81 10.51 -21.40 48.82
C THR A 81 11.93 -20.92 49.08
N HIS A 82 12.86 -21.09 48.13
CA HIS A 82 14.18 -20.49 48.23
C HIS A 82 14.19 -18.97 48.01
N LEU A 83 13.31 -18.45 47.14
CA LEU A 83 13.13 -17.01 47.00
C LEU A 83 12.34 -16.43 48.19
N SER A 84 12.95 -15.49 48.92
CA SER A 84 12.20 -14.77 49.95
C SER A 84 10.99 -14.05 49.33
N LYS A 85 9.82 -14.09 50.00
CA LYS A 85 8.58 -13.46 49.53
C LYS A 85 8.79 -12.00 49.10
N LYS A 86 9.69 -11.28 49.79
CA LYS A 86 10.08 -9.89 49.49
C LYS A 86 10.68 -9.74 48.08
N ILE A 87 11.52 -10.68 47.64
CA ILE A 87 12.13 -10.69 46.30
C ILE A 87 11.06 -10.92 45.23
N VAL A 88 10.12 -11.85 45.46
CA VAL A 88 9.02 -12.12 44.53
C VAL A 88 8.14 -10.87 44.36
N TYR A 89 7.72 -10.23 45.46
CA TYR A 89 6.94 -8.99 45.41
C TYR A 89 7.71 -7.84 44.74
N PHE A 90 9.01 -7.72 44.98
CA PHE A 90 9.86 -6.71 44.34
C PHE A 90 9.95 -6.91 42.82
N PHE A 91 10.09 -8.15 42.36
CA PHE A 91 10.14 -8.48 40.94
C PHE A 91 8.80 -8.18 40.23
N VAL A 92 7.68 -8.57 40.85
CA VAL A 92 6.32 -8.24 40.36
C VAL A 92 6.10 -6.73 40.34
N ALA A 93 6.56 -5.99 41.35
CA ALA A 93 6.44 -4.54 41.41
C ALA A 93 7.25 -3.83 40.31
N ILE A 94 8.51 -4.23 40.08
CA ILE A 94 9.31 -3.71 38.96
C ILE A 94 8.60 -3.95 37.63
N PHE A 95 8.08 -5.17 37.42
CA PHE A 95 7.41 -5.50 36.18
C PHE A 95 6.14 -4.67 35.96
N LEU A 96 5.31 -4.50 37.00
CA LEU A 96 4.13 -3.63 36.96
C LEU A 96 4.51 -2.17 36.64
N ILE A 97 5.59 -1.65 37.23
CA ILE A 97 6.08 -0.29 36.93
C ILE A 97 6.48 -0.17 35.46
N VAL A 98 7.25 -1.12 34.92
CA VAL A 98 7.65 -1.15 33.51
C VAL A 98 6.43 -1.24 32.59
N TRP A 99 5.44 -2.06 32.95
CA TRP A 99 4.22 -2.27 32.16
C TRP A 99 3.32 -1.03 32.14
N VAL A 100 3.14 -0.37 33.29
CA VAL A 100 2.42 0.91 33.38
C VAL A 100 3.15 2.02 32.63
N ALA A 101 4.49 2.09 32.72
CA ALA A 101 5.28 3.06 31.95
C ALA A 101 5.12 2.84 30.43
N ALA A 102 5.13 1.59 29.97
CA ALA A 102 4.87 1.24 28.57
C ALA A 102 3.47 1.67 28.11
N LEU A 103 2.43 1.44 28.94
CA LEU A 103 1.06 1.92 28.68
C LEU A 103 0.97 3.44 28.59
N VAL A 104 1.63 4.19 29.46
CA VAL A 104 1.65 5.67 29.42
C VAL A 104 2.32 6.19 28.15
N ILE A 105 3.44 5.57 27.74
CA ILE A 105 4.13 5.90 26.47
C ILE A 105 3.23 5.57 25.27
N TYR A 106 2.54 4.43 25.29
CA TYR A 106 1.57 4.04 24.27
C TYR A 106 0.43 5.06 24.16
N PHE A 107 -0.25 5.42 25.26
CA PHE A 107 -1.34 6.38 25.25
C PHE A 107 -0.88 7.76 24.73
N LYS A 108 0.30 8.25 25.16
CA LYS A 108 0.87 9.49 24.64
C LYS A 108 1.10 9.43 23.12
N ASN A 109 1.57 8.30 22.59
CA ASN A 109 1.82 8.18 21.16
C ASN A 109 0.53 8.01 20.35
N HIS A 110 -0.45 7.26 20.87
CA HIS A 110 -1.76 7.09 20.24
C HIS A 110 -2.53 8.42 20.16
N LEU A 111 -2.54 9.22 21.25
CA LEU A 111 -3.13 10.57 21.27
C LEU A 111 -2.46 11.52 20.26
N LYS A 112 -1.14 11.42 20.06
CA LYS A 112 -0.44 12.18 19.00
C LYS A 112 -0.87 11.76 17.60
N ASN A 113 -1.04 10.45 17.37
CA ASN A 113 -1.47 9.95 16.06
C ASN A 113 -2.93 10.31 15.75
N LEU A 114 -3.83 10.29 16.74
CA LEU A 114 -5.22 10.75 16.58
C LEU A 114 -5.29 12.21 16.14
N LYS A 115 -4.50 13.11 16.76
CA LYS A 115 -4.42 14.52 16.34
C LYS A 115 -3.95 14.67 14.89
N LYS A 116 -2.90 13.95 14.49
CA LYS A 116 -2.43 13.94 13.09
C LYS A 116 -3.48 13.45 12.11
N PHE A 117 -4.28 12.45 12.49
CA PHE A 117 -5.38 11.94 11.68
C PHE A 117 -6.51 12.98 11.52
N GLU A 118 -6.81 13.74 12.57
CA GLU A 118 -7.79 14.83 12.51
C GLU A 118 -7.29 16.01 11.67
N GLU A 119 -6.01 16.37 11.78
CA GLU A 119 -5.34 17.37 10.93
C GLU A 119 -5.35 16.96 9.45
N GLN A 120 -4.99 15.70 9.13
CA GLN A 120 -5.04 15.19 7.77
C GLN A 120 -6.47 15.16 7.21
N LYS A 121 -7.46 14.78 8.01
CA LYS A 121 -8.86 14.78 7.60
C LYS A 121 -9.35 16.19 7.23
N LYS A 122 -8.96 17.22 7.99
CA LYS A 122 -9.29 18.63 7.68
C LYS A 122 -8.65 19.08 6.38
N LEU A 123 -7.36 18.81 6.17
CA LEU A 123 -6.65 19.13 4.92
C LEU A 123 -7.26 18.41 3.70
N ASP A 124 -7.72 17.18 3.85
CA ASP A 124 -8.40 16.43 2.78
C ASP A 124 -9.85 16.90 2.52
N GLU A 125 -10.51 17.53 3.49
CA GLU A 125 -11.81 18.20 3.31
C GLU A 125 -11.64 19.56 2.62
N GLU A 126 -10.65 20.37 3.03
CA GLU A 126 -10.29 21.65 2.38
C GLU A 126 -9.95 21.45 0.89
N ARG A 127 -9.07 20.49 0.56
CA ARG A 127 -8.69 20.17 -0.82
C ARG A 127 -9.87 19.74 -1.70
N LYS A 128 -10.89 19.08 -1.14
CA LYS A 128 -12.11 18.71 -1.88
C LYS A 128 -12.96 19.93 -2.21
N ILE A 129 -13.06 20.89 -1.29
CA ILE A 129 -13.80 22.13 -1.49
C ILE A 129 -13.14 22.97 -2.59
N GLU A 130 -11.81 23.11 -2.57
CA GLU A 130 -11.05 23.81 -3.61
C GLU A 130 -11.24 23.15 -5.00
N GLN A 131 -11.09 21.83 -5.10
CA GLN A 131 -11.30 21.11 -6.35
C GLN A 131 -12.73 21.26 -6.88
N GLN A 132 -13.73 21.36 -6.00
CA GLN A 132 -15.13 21.53 -6.39
C GLN A 132 -15.47 22.97 -6.81
N GLN A 133 -14.77 23.99 -6.30
CA GLN A 133 -14.88 25.37 -6.79
C GLN A 133 -14.23 25.57 -8.17
N VAL A 134 -13.04 25.01 -8.40
CA VAL A 134 -12.35 25.10 -9.70
C VAL A 134 -13.10 24.33 -10.80
N SER A 135 -13.88 23.30 -10.44
CA SER A 135 -14.65 22.48 -11.39
C SER A 135 -16.02 23.04 -11.79
N ARG A 136 -16.37 24.27 -11.40
CA ARG A 136 -17.66 24.89 -11.78
C ARG A 136 -17.53 25.50 -13.18
N PRO A 137 -18.12 24.92 -14.24
CA PRO A 137 -18.00 25.50 -15.58
C PRO A 137 -18.73 26.85 -15.62
N ALA A 138 -18.10 27.86 -16.22
CA ALA A 138 -18.73 29.13 -16.55
C ALA A 138 -19.82 28.89 -17.61
N LYS A 139 -21.03 28.55 -17.15
CA LYS A 139 -22.19 28.25 -18.01
C LYS A 139 -23.28 29.29 -17.81
N ASN A 140 -22.97 30.52 -18.18
CA ASN A 140 -23.89 31.65 -18.31
C ASN A 140 -23.19 32.74 -19.16
N ASP A 141 -23.09 32.53 -20.49
CA ASP A 141 -22.80 33.59 -21.49
C ASP A 141 -23.14 33.15 -22.94
N GLU A 142 -24.01 32.14 -23.11
CA GLU A 142 -24.40 31.64 -24.43
C GLU A 142 -25.92 31.44 -24.51
N LYS A 143 -26.67 32.54 -24.44
CA LYS A 143 -28.14 32.51 -24.57
C LYS A 143 -28.78 33.69 -25.32
N ASP A 144 -28.00 34.45 -26.09
CA ASP A 144 -28.51 35.59 -26.89
C ASP A 144 -28.31 35.48 -28.42
N ILE A 145 -27.67 34.41 -28.93
CA ILE A 145 -27.42 34.22 -30.38
C ILE A 145 -28.30 33.10 -30.98
N ALA A 146 -29.55 32.99 -30.54
CA ALA A 146 -30.51 31.98 -31.01
C ALA A 146 -31.86 32.58 -31.48
N LYS A 147 -31.82 33.76 -32.11
CA LYS A 147 -32.99 34.44 -32.72
C LYS A 147 -32.69 35.11 -34.06
N SER A 148 -31.90 34.49 -34.93
CA SER A 148 -31.79 34.91 -36.33
C SER A 148 -31.40 33.74 -37.25
N SER A 149 -32.39 32.94 -37.64
CA SER A 149 -32.41 32.05 -38.84
C SER A 149 -33.63 31.12 -38.76
N LYS A 150 -34.81 31.62 -39.14
CA LYS A 150 -35.99 30.78 -39.31
C LYS A 150 -36.91 31.34 -40.40
N ASN A 151 -36.59 31.05 -41.66
CA ASN A 151 -37.48 31.01 -42.82
C ASN A 151 -36.65 30.73 -44.10
N LEU A 152 -36.73 29.51 -44.65
CA LEU A 152 -37.29 29.29 -46.00
C LEU A 152 -37.44 27.78 -46.32
N ASN A 153 -38.69 27.40 -46.57
CA ASN A 153 -39.22 26.38 -47.48
C ASN A 153 -38.39 25.12 -47.82
N GLU A 154 -38.80 23.99 -47.26
CA GLU A 154 -39.55 22.95 -47.98
C GLU A 154 -39.41 22.87 -49.52
N VAL A 155 -38.91 21.72 -50.02
CA VAL A 155 -39.49 20.91 -51.12
C VAL A 155 -38.70 19.59 -51.22
N SER A 156 -39.40 18.45 -51.20
CA SER A 156 -38.92 17.14 -51.68
C SER A 156 -39.45 16.91 -53.09
N PRO A 157 -38.76 16.13 -53.95
CA PRO A 157 -39.15 14.72 -54.06
C PRO A 157 -38.01 13.70 -54.33
N THR A 158 -38.37 12.45 -54.05
CA THR A 158 -37.77 11.14 -54.36
C THR A 158 -37.10 10.95 -55.73
N SER A 159 -36.03 10.13 -55.76
CA SER A 159 -35.86 9.05 -56.76
C SER A 159 -34.89 7.95 -56.29
N ASP A 160 -35.21 6.68 -56.62
CA ASP A 160 -34.35 5.51 -56.40
C ASP A 160 -33.45 5.22 -57.61
N HIS A 161 -32.17 4.88 -57.38
CA HIS A 161 -31.29 4.00 -58.20
C HIS A 161 -29.99 3.78 -57.39
N SER A 162 -29.55 2.60 -56.96
CA SER A 162 -29.26 1.31 -57.63
C SER A 162 -27.99 1.30 -58.50
N ASN A 163 -27.08 0.35 -58.20
CA ASN A 163 -25.88 -0.04 -58.96
C ASN A 163 -24.71 0.98 -58.95
N SER A 164 -23.42 0.62 -59.06
CA SER A 164 -22.69 -0.67 -58.96
C SER A 164 -21.16 -0.41 -58.98
N ILE A 165 -20.34 -1.39 -58.55
CA ILE A 165 -19.05 -1.87 -59.15
C ILE A 165 -18.28 -0.83 -60.04
N ASP A 166 -17.02 -0.44 -59.80
CA ASP A 166 -15.82 -1.31 -59.77
C ASP A 166 -14.55 -0.60 -59.24
N SER A 167 -13.51 -1.42 -59.11
CA SER A 167 -12.08 -1.19 -58.94
C SER A 167 -11.42 -0.30 -60.02
N GLY A 168 -10.30 0.34 -59.67
CA GLY A 168 -9.44 1.03 -60.65
C GLY A 168 -8.15 1.56 -60.02
N GLN A 169 -7.05 0.83 -60.19
CA GLN A 169 -5.70 1.35 -59.93
C GLN A 169 -5.34 2.43 -60.95
N ASN A 170 -4.44 3.34 -60.60
CA ASN A 170 -3.32 3.68 -61.46
C ASN A 170 -2.20 4.42 -60.69
N GLU A 171 -0.99 3.88 -60.85
CA GLU A 171 0.30 4.60 -60.83
C GLU A 171 0.28 5.70 -61.91
N GLU A 172 1.14 6.69 -62.00
CA GLU A 172 2.33 7.19 -61.28
C GLU A 172 2.48 8.64 -61.79
N ASP A 173 3.07 9.60 -61.06
CA ASP A 173 3.98 10.55 -61.73
C ASP A 173 4.80 11.49 -60.82
N SER A 174 5.80 12.12 -61.45
CA SER A 174 6.92 12.84 -60.84
C SER A 174 7.20 14.18 -61.58
N ILE A 175 8.03 15.14 -61.14
CA ILE A 175 9.00 15.21 -60.03
C ILE A 175 9.30 16.71 -59.70
N ASN A 176 10.24 16.97 -58.78
CA ASN A 176 11.00 18.23 -58.58
C ASN A 176 10.36 19.48 -57.90
N SER A 177 10.74 19.65 -56.62
CA SER A 177 11.69 20.68 -56.13
C SER A 177 11.50 22.16 -56.49
N THR A 178 11.35 23.03 -55.47
CA THR A 178 12.49 23.79 -54.86
C THR A 178 12.03 24.76 -53.75
N ASN A 179 12.67 24.61 -52.57
CA ASN A 179 12.92 25.57 -51.47
C ASN A 179 11.98 26.78 -51.24
N ASN A 180 11.40 26.86 -50.03
CA ASN A 180 11.91 27.82 -49.03
C ASN A 180 11.52 27.49 -47.58
N SER A 181 12.33 28.00 -46.66
CA SER A 181 12.38 27.68 -45.22
C SER A 181 11.05 27.65 -44.45
N THR A 182 10.82 26.57 -43.69
CA THR A 182 10.27 26.64 -42.32
C THR A 182 10.83 25.49 -41.51
N ILE A 183 11.60 25.78 -40.46
CA ILE A 183 12.06 24.76 -39.50
C ILE A 183 10.89 24.45 -38.57
N HIS A 184 10.01 23.55 -39.00
CA HIS A 184 9.07 22.90 -38.10
C HIS A 184 9.60 21.53 -37.70
N SER A 185 9.75 21.37 -36.39
CA SER A 185 10.21 20.17 -35.70
C SER A 185 9.60 18.88 -36.25
N GLU A 186 10.49 17.96 -36.63
CA GLU A 186 10.17 16.56 -36.93
C GLU A 186 9.36 15.96 -35.77
N LYS A 187 8.07 15.73 -36.01
CA LYS A 187 7.13 15.23 -34.99
C LYS A 187 7.42 13.75 -34.74
N ARG A 188 8.28 13.44 -33.77
CA ARG A 188 8.57 12.04 -33.36
C ARG A 188 7.28 11.37 -32.85
N ILE A 189 6.76 10.40 -33.59
CA ILE A 189 5.49 9.69 -33.31
C ILE A 189 5.62 8.67 -32.14
N ASN A 190 6.81 8.53 -31.56
CA ASN A 190 7.15 7.43 -30.64
C ASN A 190 7.10 7.76 -29.15
N ASP A 191 6.89 9.02 -28.74
CA ASP A 191 6.81 9.32 -27.31
C ASP A 191 5.53 8.77 -26.66
N ILE A 192 5.66 8.37 -25.40
CA ILE A 192 4.61 7.84 -24.54
C ILE A 192 3.99 9.00 -23.78
N ASP A 193 2.67 9.03 -23.67
CA ASP A 193 1.96 10.05 -22.88
C ASP A 193 2.12 9.75 -21.38
N LEU A 194 2.89 10.58 -20.68
CA LEU A 194 3.23 10.42 -19.26
C LEU A 194 2.26 11.14 -18.31
N MET A 195 1.15 11.71 -18.81
CA MET A 195 0.13 12.40 -17.99
C MET A 195 0.72 13.41 -16.99
N ASP A 196 1.44 14.41 -17.52
CA ASP A 196 2.07 15.51 -16.76
C ASP A 196 3.10 15.06 -15.70
N SER A 197 3.51 13.79 -15.72
CA SER A 197 4.50 13.26 -14.77
C SER A 197 5.91 13.66 -15.18
N GLU A 198 6.60 14.41 -14.31
CA GLU A 198 7.99 14.82 -14.51
C GLU A 198 8.94 13.62 -14.66
N LEU A 199 9.72 13.62 -15.75
CA LEU A 199 10.87 12.74 -15.89
C LEU A 199 12.02 13.24 -15.02
N LYS A 200 12.56 12.35 -14.18
CA LYS A 200 13.70 12.62 -13.31
C LYS A 200 14.90 11.80 -13.75
N ASN A 201 16.06 12.43 -13.76
CA ASN A 201 17.32 11.76 -14.06
C ASN A 201 17.86 11.12 -12.77
N PHE A 202 17.77 9.80 -12.69
CA PHE A 202 18.37 9.01 -11.63
C PHE A 202 19.26 7.92 -12.23
N ASP A 203 20.42 7.69 -11.64
CA ASP A 203 21.29 6.58 -12.04
C ASP A 203 20.95 5.30 -11.26
N ILE A 204 20.13 4.43 -11.85
CA ILE A 204 19.81 3.12 -11.27
C ILE A 204 20.90 2.06 -11.46
N SER A 205 21.99 2.37 -12.21
CA SER A 205 23.09 1.42 -12.43
C SER A 205 23.96 1.23 -11.19
N ASN A 206 23.89 2.16 -10.24
CA ASN A 206 24.60 2.11 -8.96
C ASN A 206 23.63 2.03 -7.77
N PHE A 207 24.11 1.47 -6.65
CA PHE A 207 23.31 1.25 -5.45
C PHE A 207 22.79 2.53 -4.79
N GLU A 208 23.53 3.64 -4.91
CA GLU A 208 23.19 4.91 -4.28
C GLU A 208 22.05 5.63 -5.02
N GLY A 209 22.10 5.69 -6.35
CA GLY A 209 21.00 6.22 -7.15
C GLY A 209 19.75 5.34 -7.08
N LEU A 210 19.90 4.00 -7.03
CA LEU A 210 18.77 3.10 -6.72
C LEU A 210 18.14 3.42 -5.34
N LYS A 211 18.95 3.68 -4.32
CA LYS A 211 18.49 4.08 -2.97
C LYS A 211 17.81 5.46 -2.98
N GLN A 212 18.27 6.41 -3.80
CA GLN A 212 17.63 7.71 -3.99
C GLN A 212 16.25 7.54 -4.65
N VAL A 213 16.16 6.81 -5.77
CA VAL A 213 14.90 6.48 -6.45
C VAL A 213 13.91 5.80 -5.50
N PHE A 214 14.37 4.80 -4.74
CA PHE A 214 13.54 4.07 -3.78
C PHE A 214 13.01 4.96 -2.64
N ASN A 215 13.77 5.95 -2.20
CA ASN A 215 13.31 6.90 -1.20
C ASN A 215 12.32 7.91 -1.79
N ALA A 216 12.56 8.40 -3.01
CA ALA A 216 11.63 9.27 -3.72
C ALA A 216 10.31 8.54 -4.05
N SER A 217 10.37 7.25 -4.43
CA SER A 217 9.19 6.46 -4.81
C SER A 217 8.25 6.07 -3.65
N LYS A 218 8.64 6.38 -2.41
CA LYS A 218 7.74 6.36 -1.24
C LYS A 218 6.73 7.51 -1.25
N GLN A 219 7.00 8.59 -1.99
CA GLN A 219 6.12 9.76 -2.12
C GLN A 219 5.15 9.65 -3.32
N GLY A 220 5.41 8.76 -4.27
CA GLY A 220 4.61 8.56 -5.49
C GLY A 220 5.42 7.89 -6.59
N LEU A 221 4.86 7.77 -7.79
CA LEU A 221 5.58 7.23 -8.94
C LEU A 221 6.81 8.10 -9.27
N GLN A 222 7.97 7.48 -9.46
CA GLN A 222 9.12 8.13 -10.10
C GLN A 222 9.27 7.56 -11.52
N LEU A 223 9.46 8.45 -12.49
CA LEU A 223 9.71 8.10 -13.89
C LEU A 223 11.09 8.61 -14.32
N MET A 224 11.76 7.83 -15.15
CA MET A 224 13.01 8.18 -15.83
C MET A 224 13.01 7.58 -17.24
N LYS A 225 13.84 8.13 -18.13
CA LYS A 225 14.02 7.62 -19.50
C LYS A 225 15.46 7.09 -19.63
N GLN A 226 15.62 5.86 -20.13
CA GLN A 226 16.91 5.22 -20.32
C GLN A 226 16.97 4.66 -21.75
N GLY A 227 17.55 5.45 -22.67
CA GLY A 227 17.46 5.18 -24.10
C GLY A 227 16.02 5.30 -24.59
N ASP A 228 15.55 4.26 -25.29
CA ASP A 228 14.17 4.18 -25.80
C ASP A 228 13.15 3.63 -24.78
N ASP A 229 13.65 3.09 -23.65
CA ASP A 229 12.81 2.53 -22.60
C ASP A 229 12.53 3.58 -21.49
N TYR A 230 11.32 3.53 -20.94
CA TYR A 230 10.93 4.27 -19.74
C TYR A 230 11.01 3.35 -18.53
N ILE A 231 11.45 3.90 -17.39
CA ILE A 231 11.55 3.17 -16.14
C ILE A 231 10.71 3.87 -15.09
N ALA A 232 9.77 3.12 -14.54
CA ALA A 232 8.87 3.49 -13.48
C ALA A 232 9.25 2.77 -12.18
N VAL A 233 9.31 3.49 -11.06
CA VAL A 233 9.48 2.88 -9.73
C VAL A 233 8.40 3.40 -8.79
N TYR A 234 7.70 2.48 -8.12
CA TYR A 234 6.69 2.80 -7.11
C TYR A 234 6.83 1.90 -5.88
N CYS A 235 6.60 2.48 -4.70
CA CYS A 235 6.63 1.78 -3.41
C CYS A 235 5.30 1.88 -2.64
N ASN A 236 4.29 2.55 -3.22
CA ASN A 236 3.01 2.82 -2.55
C ASN A 236 1.82 2.68 -3.52
N SER A 237 0.60 2.70 -2.96
CA SER A 237 -0.65 2.54 -3.72
C SER A 237 -0.95 3.70 -4.67
N GLN A 238 -0.43 4.90 -4.39
CA GLN A 238 -0.55 6.07 -5.27
C GLN A 238 0.27 5.88 -6.56
N GLY A 239 1.54 5.50 -6.42
CA GLY A 239 2.43 5.23 -7.54
C GLY A 239 1.95 4.07 -8.41
N PHE A 240 1.45 3.00 -7.78
CA PHE A 240 0.78 1.89 -8.49
C PHE A 240 -0.42 2.37 -9.33
N ARG A 241 -1.27 3.25 -8.78
CA ARG A 241 -2.39 3.85 -9.53
C ARG A 241 -1.91 4.76 -10.66
N GLN A 242 -0.83 5.50 -10.45
CA GLN A 242 -0.24 6.38 -11.48
C GLN A 242 0.32 5.56 -12.66
N ILE A 243 1.15 4.55 -12.41
CA ILE A 243 1.72 3.74 -13.51
C ILE A 243 0.65 2.96 -14.24
N LYS A 244 -0.35 2.42 -13.52
CA LYS A 244 -1.49 1.74 -14.16
C LYS A 244 -2.24 2.67 -15.11
N ARG A 245 -2.46 3.94 -14.75
CA ARG A 245 -3.08 4.94 -15.63
C ARG A 245 -2.23 5.24 -16.86
N ILE A 246 -0.92 5.45 -16.70
CA ILE A 246 0.01 5.72 -17.81
C ILE A 246 0.00 4.55 -18.81
N LEU A 247 0.17 3.32 -18.32
CA LEU A 247 0.19 2.14 -19.19
C LEU A 247 -1.18 1.92 -19.87
N SER A 248 -2.29 2.04 -19.14
CA SER A 248 -3.63 1.95 -19.74
C SER A 248 -3.93 3.05 -20.77
N LYS A 249 -3.44 4.29 -20.57
CA LYS A 249 -3.60 5.39 -21.53
C LYS A 249 -2.83 5.15 -22.83
N ASN A 250 -1.71 4.43 -22.76
CA ASN A 250 -0.88 4.08 -23.91
C ASN A 250 -1.15 2.66 -24.43
N SER A 251 -2.25 2.01 -24.01
CA SER A 251 -2.65 0.65 -24.41
C SER A 251 -1.60 -0.44 -24.15
N ILE A 252 -0.72 -0.25 -23.18
CA ILE A 252 0.30 -1.24 -22.78
C ILE A 252 -0.31 -2.23 -21.79
N ASP A 253 0.02 -3.52 -21.89
CA ASP A 253 -0.48 -4.54 -20.99
C ASP A 253 -0.06 -4.27 -19.52
N ILE A 254 -1.04 -4.39 -18.63
CA ILE A 254 -0.95 -4.16 -17.19
C ILE A 254 -1.06 -5.46 -16.38
N SER A 255 -1.25 -6.62 -17.03
CA SER A 255 -1.46 -7.92 -16.37
C SER A 255 -0.32 -8.31 -15.42
N GLN A 256 0.90 -7.87 -15.74
CA GLN A 256 2.11 -8.17 -14.97
C GLN A 256 2.28 -7.29 -13.71
N LEU A 257 1.60 -6.15 -13.61
CA LEU A 257 1.73 -5.22 -12.48
C LEU A 257 1.10 -5.78 -11.20
N LYS A 258 1.79 -5.67 -10.07
CA LYS A 258 1.25 -6.05 -8.76
C LYS A 258 1.24 -4.86 -7.80
N ALA A 259 0.37 -4.94 -6.79
CA ALA A 259 0.25 -3.94 -5.72
C ALA A 259 1.37 -4.10 -4.66
N GLN A 260 2.61 -4.24 -5.10
CA GLN A 260 3.82 -4.36 -4.28
C GLN A 260 4.92 -3.44 -4.85
N ALA A 261 6.07 -3.32 -4.18
CA ALA A 261 7.12 -2.39 -4.61
C ALA A 261 7.94 -2.96 -5.78
N GLU A 262 7.79 -2.36 -6.96
CA GLU A 262 8.31 -2.89 -8.24
C GLU A 262 9.03 -1.80 -9.07
N ILE A 263 9.99 -2.25 -9.87
CA ILE A 263 10.62 -1.50 -10.97
C ILE A 263 9.99 -2.02 -12.26
N VAL A 264 9.44 -1.11 -13.06
CA VAL A 264 8.78 -1.43 -14.34
C VAL A 264 9.55 -0.74 -15.45
N THR A 265 10.22 -1.52 -16.29
CA THR A 265 10.80 -1.04 -17.55
C THR A 265 9.80 -1.28 -18.66
N PHE A 266 9.44 -0.25 -19.42
CA PHE A 266 8.40 -0.34 -20.45
C PHE A 266 8.67 0.58 -21.64
N ASN A 267 8.20 0.15 -22.81
CA ASN A 267 8.01 0.98 -23.98
C ASN A 267 6.67 0.62 -24.65
N LYS A 268 6.43 1.00 -25.91
CA LYS A 268 5.16 0.68 -26.61
C LYS A 268 4.97 -0.82 -26.93
N GLU A 269 6.04 -1.61 -26.93
CA GLU A 269 6.06 -3.01 -27.38
C GLU A 269 6.26 -4.00 -26.24
N LYS A 270 7.12 -3.66 -25.27
CA LYS A 270 7.54 -4.55 -24.18
C LYS A 270 7.29 -3.93 -22.80
N ILE A 271 6.92 -4.77 -21.86
CA ILE A 271 6.91 -4.46 -20.42
C ILE A 271 7.71 -5.53 -19.68
N LYS A 272 8.50 -5.09 -18.69
CA LYS A 272 9.26 -5.94 -17.78
C LYS A 272 9.09 -5.42 -16.36
N VAL A 273 8.50 -6.25 -15.50
CA VAL A 273 8.28 -5.95 -14.08
C VAL A 273 9.29 -6.73 -13.25
N VAL A 274 10.01 -6.06 -12.34
CA VAL A 274 10.97 -6.68 -11.42
C VAL A 274 10.68 -6.21 -9.99
N PRO A 275 10.43 -7.11 -9.02
CA PRO A 275 10.30 -6.75 -7.62
C PRO A 275 11.57 -6.07 -7.10
N ILE A 276 11.43 -4.98 -6.34
CA ILE A 276 12.58 -4.24 -5.80
C ILE A 276 13.44 -5.15 -4.88
N THR A 277 12.81 -6.10 -4.19
CA THR A 277 13.48 -7.12 -3.36
C THR A 277 14.36 -8.08 -4.16
N GLU A 278 14.09 -8.29 -5.44
CA GLU A 278 14.90 -9.11 -6.34
C GLU A 278 16.03 -8.28 -6.96
N TYR A 279 15.72 -7.05 -7.39
CA TYR A 279 16.72 -6.11 -7.92
C TYR A 279 17.83 -5.82 -6.89
N LEU A 280 17.46 -5.61 -5.61
CA LEU A 280 18.40 -5.43 -4.50
C LEU A 280 19.27 -6.67 -4.18
N LYS A 281 18.86 -7.88 -4.58
CA LYS A 281 19.71 -9.09 -4.41
C LYS A 281 20.84 -9.15 -5.42
N GLN A 282 20.68 -8.55 -6.59
CA GLN A 282 21.71 -8.52 -7.63
C GLN A 282 22.89 -7.65 -7.17
N PHE A 283 22.61 -6.44 -6.67
CA PHE A 283 23.60 -5.53 -6.08
C PHE A 283 24.29 -6.02 -4.79
N LYS A 284 23.76 -7.05 -4.12
CA LYS A 284 24.43 -7.68 -2.97
C LYS A 284 25.42 -8.78 -3.35
N ARG A 285 25.53 -9.11 -4.64
CA ARG A 285 26.42 -10.15 -5.17
C ARG A 285 27.54 -9.62 -6.07
N SER A 286 27.45 -8.35 -6.47
CA SER A 286 28.50 -7.55 -7.11
C SER A 286 29.37 -6.87 -6.07
#